data_AF-A0A8E2F440-F1
#
_entry.id   AF-A0A8E2F440-F1
#
_cell.length_a   1.000
_cell.length_b   1.000
_cell.length_c   1.000
_cell.angle_alpha   90.00
_cell.angle_beta   90.00
_cell.angle_gamma   90.00
#
_symmetry.space_group_name_H-M   'P 1'
#
loop_
_entity.id
_entity.type
_entity.pdbx_description
1 polymer ?
#
loop_
_entity_poly.entity_id
_entity_poly.type
_entity_poly.pdbx_seq_one_letter_code
_entity_poly.pdbx_strand_id
1 'polypeptide(L)'
;TSGTAVPIPHPIHLHGHDFYVLGSGTGIFDTSSSPSTLTYANPTRRDVALLPAGGWLALAFQTDNPGAWLMHCHIAWHISEGLGVQFLESKSTINLPGAAWETQCQNWDKYWQDPVWPKTGSGLKAKL
;
A
#
# COMPACT_ATOMS: atom_id res chain seq x y z
N THR A 1 23.86 19.01 -3.02
CA THR A 1 23.82 17.80 -3.86
C THR A 1 22.38 17.34 -3.94
N SER A 2 21.71 17.59 -5.06
CA SER A 2 20.35 17.06 -5.29
C SER A 2 20.50 15.55 -5.42
N GLY A 3 20.18 14.82 -4.34
CA GLY A 3 20.42 13.39 -4.25
C GLY A 3 19.51 12.65 -5.21
N THR A 4 20.05 12.14 -6.31
CA THR A 4 19.42 11.05 -7.06
C THR A 4 19.21 9.90 -6.08
N ALA A 5 17.96 9.59 -5.76
CA ALA A 5 17.62 8.46 -4.91
C ALA A 5 18.24 7.19 -5.52
N VAL A 6 19.02 6.45 -4.72
CA VAL A 6 19.53 5.14 -5.14
C VAL A 6 18.32 4.23 -5.34
N PRO A 7 18.12 3.61 -6.51
CA PRO A 7 16.99 2.71 -6.71
C PRO A 7 17.18 1.45 -5.85
N ILE A 8 16.26 1.19 -4.93
CA ILE A 8 16.27 0.03 -4.03
C ILE A 8 15.04 -0.84 -4.36
N PRO A 9 15.11 -2.18 -4.27
CA PRO A 9 13.92 -3.01 -4.41
C PRO A 9 12.94 -2.80 -3.25
N HIS A 10 11.63 -2.79 -3.52
CA HIS A 10 10.60 -2.58 -2.50
C HIS A 10 9.63 -3.79 -2.46
N PRO A 11 9.50 -4.52 -1.35
CA PRO A 11 8.43 -5.51 -1.20
C PRO A 11 7.09 -4.78 -1.04
N ILE A 12 6.26 -4.77 -2.07
CA ILE A 12 4.94 -4.12 -2.06
C ILE A 12 3.91 -5.10 -1.53
N HIS A 13 3.23 -4.73 -0.45
CA HIS A 13 2.16 -5.47 0.18
C HIS A 13 0.82 -4.77 -0.03
N LEU A 14 -0.24 -5.54 -0.25
CA LEU A 14 -1.63 -5.04 -0.31
C LEU A 14 -2.47 -5.73 0.78
N HIS A 15 -3.20 -4.93 1.54
CA HIS A 15 -4.16 -5.42 2.53
C HIS A 15 -5.49 -5.80 1.86
N GLY A 16 -6.27 -6.68 2.48
CA GLY A 16 -7.63 -7.02 2.06
C GLY A 16 -7.74 -7.94 0.85
N HIS A 17 -6.63 -8.18 0.13
CA HIS A 17 -6.60 -8.90 -1.14
C HIS A 17 -5.33 -9.71 -1.31
N ASP A 18 -5.46 -10.87 -1.97
CA ASP A 18 -4.39 -11.33 -2.84
C ASP A 18 -4.47 -10.55 -4.16
N PHE A 19 -3.33 -10.20 -4.75
CA PHE A 19 -3.24 -9.68 -6.11
C PHE A 19 -2.60 -10.69 -7.07
N TYR A 20 -2.89 -10.50 -8.34
CA TYR A 20 -2.23 -11.13 -9.48
C TYR A 20 -1.00 -10.31 -9.88
N VAL A 21 0.17 -10.94 -9.91
CA VAL A 21 1.42 -10.35 -10.44
C VAL A 21 1.45 -10.54 -11.95
N LEU A 22 1.01 -9.53 -12.69
CA LEU A 22 0.92 -9.59 -14.16
C LEU A 22 2.30 -9.51 -14.82
N GLY A 23 3.26 -8.84 -14.17
CA GLY A 23 4.63 -8.72 -14.65
C GLY A 23 5.45 -7.73 -13.82
N SER A 24 6.76 -7.76 -14.04
CA SER A 24 7.70 -6.76 -13.52
C SER A 24 8.85 -6.60 -14.50
N GLY A 25 9.55 -5.47 -14.44
CA GLY A 25 10.67 -5.21 -15.34
C GLY A 25 11.56 -4.08 -14.84
N THR A 26 12.66 -3.83 -15.54
CA THR A 26 13.58 -2.72 -15.30
C THR A 26 13.19 -1.49 -16.12
N GLY A 27 13.59 -0.30 -15.68
CA GLY A 27 13.30 0.94 -16.39
C GLY A 27 11.85 1.41 -16.19
N ILE A 28 11.41 2.30 -17.09
CA ILE A 28 10.08 2.91 -17.03
C ILE A 28 9.07 1.99 -17.73
N PHE A 29 7.92 1.76 -17.09
CA PHE A 29 6.79 1.08 -17.73
C PHE A 29 6.26 1.91 -18.91
N ASP A 30 6.35 1.37 -20.12
CA ASP A 30 5.80 1.99 -21.31
C ASP A 30 4.37 1.50 -21.53
N THR A 31 3.39 2.40 -21.36
CA THR A 31 1.96 2.09 -21.48
C THR A 31 1.54 1.62 -22.86
N SER A 32 2.35 1.84 -23.90
CA SER A 32 2.06 1.40 -25.27
C SER A 32 2.58 -0.02 -25.58
N SER A 33 3.72 -0.40 -25.00
CA SER A 33 4.43 -1.65 -25.36
C SER A 33 4.51 -2.67 -24.21
N SER A 34 4.69 -2.22 -22.96
CA SER A 34 4.84 -3.10 -21.80
C SER A 34 3.60 -3.97 -21.49
N PRO A 35 2.35 -3.53 -21.74
CA PRO A 35 1.18 -4.40 -21.55
C PRO A 35 1.24 -5.71 -22.36
N SER A 36 1.90 -5.71 -23.53
CA SER A 36 2.03 -6.92 -24.37
C SER A 36 2.92 -8.01 -23.74
N THR A 37 3.72 -7.67 -22.73
CA THR A 37 4.61 -8.60 -22.03
C THR A 37 3.98 -9.16 -20.74
N LEU A 38 2.75 -8.76 -20.40
CA LEU A 38 2.07 -9.18 -19.17
C LEU A 38 1.41 -10.55 -19.31
N THR A 39 1.38 -11.31 -18.22
CA THR A 39 0.71 -12.62 -18.15
C THR A 39 -0.67 -12.46 -17.51
N TYR A 40 -1.72 -12.73 -18.28
CA TYR A 40 -3.12 -12.68 -17.82
C TYR A 40 -3.72 -14.07 -17.55
N ALA A 41 -3.10 -15.14 -18.07
CA ALA A 41 -3.55 -16.50 -17.88
C ALA A 41 -2.91 -17.12 -16.64
N ASN A 42 -3.67 -17.17 -15.53
CA ASN A 42 -3.24 -17.75 -14.25
C ASN A 42 -1.85 -17.27 -13.75
N PRO A 43 -1.61 -15.94 -13.66
CA PRO A 43 -0.37 -15.42 -13.10
C PRO A 43 -0.26 -15.75 -11.61
N THR A 44 0.94 -15.57 -11.04
CA THR A 44 1.15 -15.72 -9.59
C THR A 44 0.17 -14.85 -8.81
N ARG A 45 -0.51 -15.45 -7.84
CA ARG A 45 -1.42 -14.76 -6.92
C ARG A 45 -0.85 -14.79 -5.49
N ARG A 46 -0.72 -13.61 -4.85
CA ARG A 46 -0.14 -13.43 -3.50
C ARG A 46 -0.40 -12.03 -2.95
N ASP A 47 0.01 -11.77 -1.71
CA ASP A 47 -0.19 -10.50 -0.99
C ASP A 47 1.05 -9.58 -0.94
N VAL A 48 2.25 -10.07 -1.27
CA VAL A 48 3.51 -9.32 -1.31
C VAL A 48 4.31 -9.65 -2.56
N ALA A 49 4.76 -8.66 -3.34
CA ALA A 49 5.64 -8.85 -4.49
C ALA A 49 6.72 -7.77 -4.57
N LEU A 50 7.87 -8.11 -5.15
CA LEU A 50 9.00 -7.19 -5.23
C LEU A 50 8.82 -6.22 -6.40
N LEU A 51 8.79 -4.93 -6.10
CA LEU A 51 9.05 -3.87 -7.07
C LEU A 51 10.58 -3.81 -7.29
N PRO A 52 11.08 -4.11 -8.51
CA PRO A 52 12.51 -4.09 -8.78
C PRO A 52 13.12 -2.69 -8.64
N ALA A 53 14.39 -2.62 -8.27
CA ALA A 53 15.15 -1.37 -8.23
C ALA A 53 15.13 -0.67 -9.59
N GLY A 54 14.62 0.56 -9.63
CA GLY A 54 14.57 1.37 -10.86
C GLY A 54 13.68 0.74 -11.95
N GLY A 55 12.72 -0.08 -11.54
CA GLY A 55 11.83 -0.83 -12.42
C GLY A 55 10.36 -0.56 -12.17
N TRP A 56 9.54 -1.50 -12.60
CA TRP A 56 8.08 -1.46 -12.47
C TRP A 56 7.53 -2.81 -12.04
N LEU A 57 6.33 -2.78 -11.45
CA LEU A 57 5.55 -3.94 -11.03
C LEU A 57 4.10 -3.70 -11.44
N ALA A 58 3.52 -4.61 -12.22
CA ALA A 58 2.13 -4.55 -12.65
C ALA A 58 1.30 -5.56 -11.83
N LEU A 59 0.37 -5.04 -11.03
CA LEU A 59 -0.52 -5.81 -10.18
C LEU A 59 -1.97 -5.62 -10.62
N ALA A 60 -2.79 -6.65 -10.48
CA ALA A 60 -4.24 -6.56 -10.58
C ALA A 60 -4.89 -7.26 -9.38
N PHE A 61 -5.96 -6.68 -8.85
CA PHE A 61 -6.78 -7.30 -7.81
C PHE A 61 -8.25 -7.06 -8.15
N GLN A 62 -9.11 -7.95 -7.68
CA GLN A 62 -10.55 -7.82 -7.87
C GLN A 62 -11.11 -6.90 -6.78
N THR A 63 -11.99 -5.96 -7.14
CA THR A 63 -12.62 -5.08 -6.15
C THR A 63 -13.88 -5.73 -5.58
N ASP A 64 -13.68 -6.81 -4.81
CA ASP A 64 -14.74 -7.62 -4.20
C ASP A 64 -14.80 -7.52 -2.66
N ASN A 65 -14.03 -6.61 -2.06
CA ASN A 65 -13.92 -6.47 -0.62
C ASN A 65 -14.00 -4.98 -0.22
N PRO A 66 -15.21 -4.42 0.00
CA PRO A 66 -15.38 -3.02 0.38
C PRO A 66 -14.59 -2.66 1.67
N GLY A 67 -13.68 -1.71 1.58
CA GLY A 67 -12.84 -1.34 2.72
C GLY A 67 -11.83 -0.23 2.42
N ALA A 68 -10.99 0.06 3.42
CA ALA A 68 -9.87 0.97 3.30
C ALA A 68 -8.56 0.16 3.40
N TRP A 69 -7.98 -0.17 2.26
CA TRP A 69 -6.87 -1.12 2.15
C TRP A 69 -5.54 -0.44 1.88
N LEU A 70 -4.60 -0.56 2.83
CA LEU A 70 -3.26 -0.03 2.66
C LEU A 70 -2.47 -0.88 1.67
N MET A 71 -1.84 -0.22 0.69
CA MET A 71 -0.78 -0.79 -0.14
C MET A 71 0.52 -0.07 0.16
N HIS A 72 1.58 -0.78 0.57
CA HIS A 72 2.80 -0.14 1.03
C HIS A 72 4.05 -0.98 0.82
N CYS A 73 5.21 -0.34 0.89
CA CYS A 73 6.47 -1.08 1.05
C CYS A 73 6.51 -1.71 2.46
N HIS A 74 6.80 -3.00 2.53
CA HIS A 74 6.84 -3.75 3.78
C HIS A 74 8.19 -3.61 4.54
N ILE A 75 9.11 -2.78 4.04
CA ILE A 75 10.29 -2.35 4.81
C ILE A 75 9.82 -1.26 5.79
N ALA A 76 9.92 -1.55 7.09
CA ALA A 76 9.40 -0.69 8.15
C ALA A 76 9.85 0.78 8.02
N TRP A 77 11.11 1.00 7.67
CA TRP A 77 11.68 2.34 7.47
C TRP A 77 11.03 3.07 6.28
N HIS A 78 10.82 2.37 5.16
CA HIS A 78 10.21 2.98 3.97
C HIS A 78 8.73 3.35 4.16
N ILE A 79 7.92 2.52 4.84
CA ILE A 79 6.53 2.91 5.17
C ILE A 79 6.50 4.01 6.25
N SER A 80 7.43 3.98 7.21
CA SER A 80 7.61 5.09 8.16
C SER A 80 7.94 6.41 7.45
N GLU A 81 8.74 6.35 6.37
CA GLU A 81 9.08 7.49 5.51
C GLU A 81 7.95 7.86 4.51
N GLY A 82 6.89 7.05 4.44
CA GLY A 82 5.65 7.39 3.74
C GLY A 82 5.41 6.64 2.42
N LEU A 83 6.15 5.58 2.13
CA LEU A 83 5.97 4.74 0.94
C LEU A 83 4.73 3.82 1.09
N GLY A 84 3.56 4.42 0.94
CA GLY A 84 2.27 3.73 0.91
C GLY A 84 1.12 4.60 0.40
N VAL A 85 0.08 3.93 -0.06
CA VAL A 85 -1.21 4.49 -0.50
C VAL A 85 -2.34 3.67 0.12
N GLN A 86 -3.54 4.23 0.20
CA GLN A 86 -4.72 3.52 0.69
C GLN A 86 -5.81 3.51 -0.37
N PHE A 87 -6.24 2.32 -0.78
CA PHE A 87 -7.41 2.15 -1.64
C PHE A 87 -8.67 2.25 -0.80
N LEU A 88 -9.50 3.24 -1.06
CA LEU A 88 -10.85 3.32 -0.50
C LEU A 88 -11.81 2.63 -1.47
N GLU A 89 -11.91 1.32 -1.33
CA GLU A 89 -12.64 0.44 -2.24
C GLU A 89 -14.13 0.42 -1.92
N SER A 90 -14.96 0.64 -2.95
CA SER A 90 -16.42 0.52 -2.87
C SER A 90 -17.01 1.28 -1.66
N LYS A 91 -16.57 2.54 -1.48
CA LYS A 91 -16.86 3.37 -0.29
C LYS A 91 -18.33 3.31 0.19
N SER A 92 -19.28 3.32 -0.73
CA SER A 92 -20.72 3.33 -0.43
C SER A 92 -21.24 2.03 0.19
N THR A 93 -20.48 0.93 0.10
CA THR A 93 -20.86 -0.39 0.61
C THR A 93 -19.93 -0.87 1.73
N ILE A 94 -19.06 0.01 2.25
CA ILE A 94 -18.23 -0.30 3.42
C ILE A 94 -19.13 -0.41 4.66
N ASN A 95 -19.08 -1.56 5.32
CA ASN A 95 -19.68 -1.73 6.64
C ASN A 95 -18.81 -1.00 7.66
N LEU A 96 -19.31 0.14 8.15
CA LEU A 96 -18.59 0.90 9.16
C LEU A 96 -18.55 0.14 10.49
N PRO A 97 -17.44 0.24 11.24
CA PRO A 97 -17.35 -0.39 12.55
C PRO A 97 -18.36 0.23 13.53
N GLY A 98 -18.78 -0.53 14.54
CA GLY A 98 -19.75 -0.08 15.55
C GLY A 98 -19.11 0.34 16.88
N ALA A 99 -19.95 0.52 17.91
CA ALA A 99 -19.63 1.18 19.20
C ALA A 99 -18.27 0.86 19.84
N ALA A 100 -17.79 -0.38 19.72
CA ALA A 100 -16.50 -0.79 20.27
C ALA A 100 -15.32 -0.04 19.60
N TRP A 101 -15.40 0.20 18.29
CA TRP A 101 -14.41 0.97 17.56
C TRP A 101 -14.43 2.44 17.96
N GLU A 102 -15.60 3.09 18.04
CA GLU A 102 -15.67 4.47 18.53
C GLU A 102 -15.12 4.60 19.95
N THR A 103 -15.42 3.64 20.82
CA THR A 103 -14.88 3.60 22.19
C THR A 103 -13.35 3.52 22.18
N GLN A 104 -12.77 2.70 21.31
CA GLN A 104 -11.32 2.61 21.18
C GLN A 104 -10.70 3.92 20.68
N CYS A 105 -11.32 4.60 19.72
CA CYS A 105 -10.88 5.92 19.26
C CYS A 105 -10.93 6.95 20.40
N GLN A 106 -12.02 7.00 21.17
CA GLN A 106 -12.16 7.92 22.31
C GLN A 106 -11.10 7.67 23.40
N ASN A 107 -10.80 6.39 23.67
CA ASN A 107 -9.74 6.02 24.61
C ASN A 107 -8.37 6.48 24.13
N TRP A 108 -8.08 6.29 22.83
CA TRP A 108 -6.83 6.76 22.23
C TRP A 108 -6.72 8.29 22.25
N ASP A 109 -7.79 9.00 21.88
CA ASP A 109 -7.83 10.47 21.88
C ASP A 109 -7.61 11.03 23.29
N LYS A 110 -8.15 10.38 24.33
CA LYS A 110 -7.90 10.74 25.73
C LYS A 110 -6.46 10.49 26.16
N TYR A 111 -5.89 9.35 25.75
CA TYR A 111 -4.50 9.03 26.04
C TYR A 111 -3.51 9.98 25.36
N TRP A 112 -3.81 10.38 24.12
CA TRP A 112 -2.90 11.16 23.26
C TRP A 112 -2.96 12.68 23.47
N GLN A 113 -3.64 13.16 24.52
CA GLN A 113 -3.76 14.61 24.78
C GLN A 113 -2.43 15.27 25.21
N ASP A 114 -1.59 14.55 25.94
CA ASP A 114 -0.27 15.01 26.41
C ASP A 114 0.78 13.91 26.24
N PRO A 115 1.19 13.61 24.99
CA PRO A 115 2.07 12.49 24.73
C PRO A 115 3.51 12.84 25.12
N VAL A 116 4.12 11.98 25.93
CA VAL A 116 5.55 12.08 26.30
C VAL A 116 6.45 12.04 25.06
N TRP A 117 6.04 11.29 24.03
CA TRP A 117 6.78 11.12 22.78
C TRP A 117 5.94 11.54 21.58
N PRO A 118 6.43 12.42 20.70
CA PRO A 118 5.70 12.80 19.51
C PRO A 118 5.67 11.65 18.49
N LYS A 119 4.68 11.69 17.59
CA LYS A 119 4.65 10.82 16.41
C LYS A 119 5.72 11.27 15.40
N THR A 120 6.75 10.46 15.18
CA THR A 120 7.93 10.83 14.37
C THR A 120 7.97 10.27 12.95
N GLY A 121 7.15 9.26 12.63
CA GLY A 121 7.03 8.69 11.28
C GLY A 121 5.65 8.93 10.65
N SER A 122 5.37 8.24 9.55
CA SER A 122 4.07 8.23 8.89
C SER A 122 2.95 7.82 9.85
N GLY A 123 3.24 6.88 10.76
CA GLY A 123 2.34 6.16 11.68
C GLY A 123 1.16 5.48 11.00
N LEU A 124 1.25 5.25 9.69
CA LEU A 124 0.10 5.14 8.79
C LEU A 124 0.61 4.70 7.38
N LYS A 125 -0.06 5.00 6.25
CA LYS A 125 -0.51 6.33 5.74
C LYS A 125 -2.00 6.31 5.35
N ALA A 126 -2.86 7.16 5.93
CA ALA A 126 -3.16 8.47 5.36
C ALA A 126 -3.28 9.63 6.36
N LYS A 127 -2.82 10.83 5.95
CA LYS A 127 -3.54 12.08 6.22
C LYS A 127 -4.25 12.48 4.92
N LEU A 128 -5.57 12.38 4.93
CA LEU A 128 -6.50 13.15 4.10
C LEU A 128 -7.21 14.13 5.04
#